data_AF-A0A842MMS0-F1
#
_entry.id   AF-A0A842MMS0-F1
#
_cell.length_a   1.000
_cell.length_b   1.000
_cell.length_c   1.000
_cell.angle_alpha   90.00
_cell.angle_beta   90.00
_cell.angle_gamma   90.00
#
_symmetry.space_group_name_H-M   'P 1'
#
loop_
_entity.id
_entity.type
_entity.pdbx_description
1 polymer ?
#
loop_
_entity_poly.entity_id
_entity_poly.type
_entity_poly.pdbx_seq_one_letter_code
_entity_poly.pdbx_strand_id
1 'polypeptide(L)'
;LLVASRTFFAMAFDRMLPESFAYVSERWHAPVWSIIITAVAGMFGCVAESNVGGLTPYFAFAGVVGTDIFDAFYLTLFCVSCMLLPLERKDIYDRAAVKHSTGTVVTLGFIATLLSGFCLYIFVRESPWIFNPVGEQLYSAIGFFLCIIVGLLLYIYFLYRNTTRGVDVRTLYLNIPPE
;
A
#
# COMPACT_ATOMS: atom_id res chain seq x y z
N LEU A 1 -7.91 -8.20 3.54
CA LEU A 1 -8.78 -8.18 2.32
C LEU A 1 -9.60 -6.89 2.20
N LEU A 2 -10.40 -6.49 3.19
CA LEU A 2 -11.27 -5.31 3.09
C LEU A 2 -10.48 -3.99 2.91
N VAL A 3 -9.39 -3.81 3.68
CA VAL A 3 -8.53 -2.63 3.57
C VAL A 3 -7.88 -2.54 2.18
N ALA A 4 -7.25 -3.64 1.72
CA ALA A 4 -6.61 -3.71 0.40
C ALA A 4 -7.59 -3.41 -0.75
N SER A 5 -8.81 -3.95 -0.71
CA SER A 5 -9.80 -3.68 -1.77
C SER A 5 -10.19 -2.19 -1.86
N ARG A 6 -10.20 -1.47 -0.73
CA ARG A 6 -10.50 -0.03 -0.67
C ARG A 6 -9.31 0.82 -1.11
N THR A 7 -8.08 0.41 -0.79
CA THR A 7 -6.88 1.13 -1.27
C THR A 7 -6.70 0.96 -2.77
N PHE A 8 -6.92 -0.23 -3.33
CA PHE A 8 -6.92 -0.44 -4.79
C PHE A 8 -7.98 0.40 -5.49
N PHE A 9 -9.16 0.51 -4.91
CA PHE A 9 -10.23 1.36 -5.43
C PHE A 9 -9.88 2.85 -5.40
N ALA A 10 -9.32 3.35 -4.29
CA ALA A 10 -8.86 4.74 -4.18
C ALA A 10 -7.73 5.04 -5.17
N MET A 11 -6.74 4.14 -5.30
CA MET A 11 -5.66 4.29 -6.28
C MET A 11 -6.15 4.25 -7.73
N ALA A 12 -7.20 3.49 -8.03
CA ALA A 12 -7.84 3.48 -9.34
C ALA A 12 -8.64 4.77 -9.60
N PHE A 13 -9.29 5.35 -8.58
CA PHE A 13 -9.90 6.67 -8.68
C PHE A 13 -8.88 7.78 -8.95
N ASP A 14 -7.70 7.69 -8.34
CA ASP A 14 -6.58 8.61 -8.58
C ASP A 14 -5.89 8.40 -9.94
N ARG A 15 -6.44 7.50 -10.79
CA ARG A 15 -5.89 7.09 -12.09
C ARG A 15 -4.48 6.48 -12.03
N MET A 16 -4.04 6.04 -10.86
CA MET A 16 -2.74 5.38 -10.69
C MET A 16 -2.79 3.86 -10.95
N LEU A 17 -3.99 3.32 -11.19
CA LEU A 17 -4.23 1.93 -11.54
C LEU A 17 -5.21 1.82 -12.73
N PRO A 18 -5.30 0.65 -13.40
CA PRO A 18 -6.24 0.46 -14.49
C PRO A 18 -7.68 0.72 -14.04
N GLU A 19 -8.46 1.42 -14.87
CA GLU A 19 -9.87 1.77 -14.59
C GLU A 19 -10.74 0.55 -14.27
N SER A 20 -10.36 -0.64 -14.75
CA SER A 20 -11.04 -1.91 -14.42
C SER A 20 -11.06 -2.24 -12.92
N PHE A 21 -10.10 -1.73 -12.13
CA PHE A 21 -10.07 -1.89 -10.67
C PHE A 21 -11.06 -0.96 -9.94
N ALA A 22 -11.51 0.11 -10.59
CA ALA A 22 -12.55 1.00 -10.10
C ALA A 22 -13.97 0.52 -10.46
N TYR A 23 -14.12 -0.58 -11.21
CA TYR A 23 -15.43 -1.09 -11.60
C TYR A 23 -16.18 -1.67 -10.40
N VAL A 24 -17.23 -0.95 -9.97
CA VAL A 24 -18.16 -1.37 -8.93
C VAL A 24 -19.33 -2.09 -9.58
N SER A 25 -19.64 -3.31 -9.13
CA SER A 25 -20.82 -4.03 -9.64
C SER A 25 -22.10 -3.43 -9.07
N GLU A 26 -23.06 -3.08 -9.94
CA GLU A 26 -24.36 -2.51 -9.55
C GLU A 26 -25.17 -3.41 -8.60
N ARG A 27 -24.95 -4.73 -8.65
CA ARG A 27 -25.69 -5.69 -7.80
C ARG A 27 -25.16 -5.76 -6.38
N TRP A 28 -23.85 -5.60 -6.19
CA TRP A 28 -23.17 -5.84 -4.91
C TRP A 28 -22.57 -4.59 -4.29
N HIS A 29 -22.63 -3.45 -5.01
CA HIS A 29 -22.07 -2.16 -4.59
C HIS A 29 -20.62 -2.25 -4.08
N ALA A 30 -19.85 -3.20 -4.63
CA ALA A 30 -18.49 -3.49 -4.24
C ALA A 30 -17.56 -3.66 -5.47
N PRO A 31 -16.26 -3.32 -5.35
CA PRO A 31 -15.29 -3.46 -6.43
C PRO A 31 -14.89 -4.93 -6.60
N VAL A 32 -15.60 -5.65 -7.47
CA VAL A 32 -15.49 -7.10 -7.64
C VAL A 32 -14.09 -7.52 -8.13
N TRP A 33 -13.52 -6.81 -9.10
CA TRP A 33 -12.19 -7.12 -9.65
C TRP A 33 -11.09 -6.96 -8.61
N SER A 34 -11.13 -5.90 -7.81
CA SER A 34 -10.18 -5.66 -6.72
C SER A 34 -10.27 -6.76 -5.64
N ILE A 35 -11.47 -7.23 -5.32
CA ILE A 35 -11.66 -8.33 -4.36
C ILE A 35 -11.09 -9.64 -4.91
N ILE A 36 -11.38 -9.99 -6.16
CA ILE A 36 -10.91 -11.24 -6.79
C ILE A 36 -9.38 -11.26 -6.83
N ILE A 37 -8.74 -10.17 -7.25
CA ILE A 37 -7.28 -10.11 -7.36
C ILE A 37 -6.64 -10.19 -5.97
N THR A 38 -7.21 -9.52 -4.98
CA THR A 38 -6.73 -9.61 -3.59
C THR A 38 -6.93 -11.03 -3.03
N ALA A 39 -8.02 -11.72 -3.38
CA ALA A 39 -8.26 -13.11 -2.96
C ALA A 39 -7.27 -14.08 -3.59
N VAL A 40 -6.96 -13.91 -4.88
CA VAL A 40 -5.95 -14.70 -5.59
C VAL A 40 -4.56 -14.46 -4.99
N ALA A 41 -4.19 -13.21 -4.72
CA ALA A 41 -2.93 -12.88 -4.04
C ALA A 41 -2.87 -13.50 -2.63
N GLY A 42 -3.96 -13.44 -1.86
CA GLY A 42 -4.05 -14.08 -0.55
C GLY A 42 -3.92 -15.60 -0.60
N MET A 43 -4.41 -16.24 -1.67
CA MET A 43 -4.26 -17.68 -1.86
C MET A 43 -2.80 -18.09 -2.06
N PHE A 44 -1.99 -17.29 -2.77
CA PHE A 44 -0.54 -17.52 -2.85
C PHE A 44 0.15 -17.41 -1.49
N GLY A 45 -0.29 -16.48 -0.63
CA GLY A 45 0.20 -16.40 0.75
C GLY A 45 -0.15 -17.63 1.58
N CYS A 46 -1.37 -18.17 1.45
CA CYS A 46 -1.75 -19.42 2.12
C CYS A 46 -0.95 -20.64 1.63
N VAL A 47 -0.60 -20.68 0.34
CA VAL A 47 0.25 -21.75 -0.23
C VAL A 47 1.69 -21.66 0.30
N ALA A 48 2.21 -20.44 0.48
CA ALA A 48 3.54 -20.22 1.07
C ALA A 48 3.63 -20.81 2.49
N GLU A 49 2.60 -20.60 3.31
CA GLU A 49 2.55 -21.04 4.72
C GLU A 49 2.20 -22.54 4.88
N SER A 50 1.36 -23.08 4.02
CA SER A 50 0.86 -24.47 4.16
C SER A 50 1.87 -25.56 3.77
N ASN A 51 3.06 -25.18 3.27
CA ASN A 51 4.14 -26.09 2.85
C ASN A 51 3.65 -27.24 1.95
N VAL A 52 2.70 -26.95 1.06
CA VAL A 52 2.19 -27.92 0.10
C VAL A 52 3.25 -28.11 -0.98
N GLY A 53 3.99 -29.22 -0.91
CA GLY A 53 4.91 -29.65 -1.97
C GLY A 53 6.32 -29.03 -1.95
N GLY A 54 6.80 -28.50 -0.82
CA GLY A 54 8.16 -27.97 -0.70
C GLY A 54 8.39 -26.63 -1.42
N LEU A 55 7.31 -25.91 -1.76
CA LEU A 55 7.36 -24.63 -2.47
C LEU A 55 7.54 -23.42 -1.53
N THR A 56 7.63 -23.65 -0.22
CA THR A 56 7.84 -22.63 0.82
C THR A 56 8.98 -21.66 0.52
N PRO A 57 10.21 -22.08 0.13
CA PRO A 57 11.30 -21.13 -0.14
C PRO A 57 11.12 -20.27 -1.39
N TYR A 58 10.16 -20.60 -2.27
CA TYR A 58 9.88 -19.83 -3.49
C TYR A 58 8.75 -18.81 -3.29
N PHE A 59 7.79 -19.10 -2.40
CA PHE A 59 6.65 -18.23 -2.11
C PHE A 59 6.73 -17.52 -0.76
N ALA A 60 7.77 -17.71 0.05
CA ALA A 60 7.86 -17.07 1.38
C ALA A 60 7.89 -15.53 1.32
N PHE A 61 8.20 -14.91 0.16
CA PHE A 61 8.01 -13.47 -0.02
C PHE A 61 6.54 -13.03 0.14
N ALA A 62 5.59 -13.91 -0.19
CA ALA A 62 4.15 -13.71 -0.05
C ALA A 62 3.60 -14.29 1.27
N GLY A 63 4.47 -14.86 2.12
CA GLY A 63 4.13 -15.31 3.46
C GLY A 63 3.91 -14.13 4.41
N VAL A 64 3.48 -14.44 5.64
CA VAL A 64 3.03 -13.45 6.63
C VAL A 64 4.12 -12.40 6.89
N VAL A 65 5.37 -12.83 7.06
CA VAL A 65 6.51 -11.95 7.36
C VAL A 65 6.78 -10.94 6.22
N GLY A 66 6.71 -11.38 4.97
CA GLY A 66 6.92 -10.49 3.82
C GLY A 66 5.80 -9.46 3.69
N THR A 67 4.55 -9.89 3.87
CA THR A 67 3.39 -8.98 3.84
C THR A 67 3.35 -8.00 5.00
N ASP A 68 3.81 -8.40 6.19
CA ASP A 68 3.86 -7.54 7.38
C ASP A 68 4.86 -6.39 7.21
N ILE A 69 5.98 -6.63 6.51
CA ILE A 69 6.96 -5.58 6.22
C ILE A 69 6.36 -4.54 5.27
N PHE A 70 5.63 -4.98 4.23
CA PHE A 70 4.93 -4.07 3.33
C PHE A 70 3.84 -3.27 4.06
N ASP A 71 3.08 -3.91 4.95
CA ASP A 71 2.05 -3.24 5.75
C ASP A 71 2.66 -2.24 6.74
N ALA A 72 3.72 -2.63 7.44
CA ALA A 72 4.45 -1.74 8.34
C ALA A 72 5.01 -0.51 7.59
N PHE A 73 5.59 -0.70 6.41
CA PHE A 73 6.05 0.39 5.56
C PHE A 73 4.89 1.31 5.12
N TYR A 74 3.79 0.73 4.65
CA TYR A 74 2.59 1.49 4.29
C TYR A 74 2.06 2.32 5.48
N LEU A 75 1.99 1.71 6.67
CA LEU A 75 1.52 2.36 7.89
C LEU A 75 2.44 3.53 8.28
N THR A 76 3.77 3.36 8.17
CA THR A 76 4.71 4.47 8.46
C THR A 76 4.44 5.67 7.55
N LEU A 77 4.30 5.44 6.24
CA LEU A 77 4.02 6.50 5.27
C LEU A 77 2.65 7.13 5.48
N PHE A 78 1.66 6.33 5.87
CA PHE A 78 0.32 6.82 6.20
C PHE A 78 0.35 7.72 7.43
N CYS A 79 1.04 7.34 8.49
CA CYS A 79 1.20 8.17 9.69
C CYS A 79 1.93 9.49 9.40
N VAL A 80 2.99 9.44 8.58
CA VAL A 80 3.70 10.65 8.12
C VAL A 80 2.76 11.55 7.33
N SER A 81 1.98 10.99 6.41
CA SER A 81 1.02 11.74 5.59
C SER A 81 -0.05 12.40 6.46
N CYS A 82 -0.59 11.69 7.45
CA CYS A 82 -1.55 12.23 8.42
C CYS A 82 -0.96 13.35 9.28
N MET A 83 0.32 13.26 9.65
CA MET A 83 1.02 14.31 10.39
C MET A 83 1.25 15.58 9.55
N LEU A 84 1.56 15.42 8.26
CA LEU A 84 1.84 16.53 7.34
C LEU A 84 0.58 17.20 6.80
N LEU A 85 -0.55 16.49 6.73
CA LEU A 85 -1.83 16.98 6.25
C LEU A 85 -2.27 18.33 6.87
N PRO A 86 -2.27 18.53 8.20
CA PRO A 86 -2.62 19.83 8.80
C PRO A 86 -1.58 20.94 8.54
N LEU A 87 -0.35 20.60 8.18
CA LEU A 87 0.73 21.58 7.95
C LEU A 87 0.73 22.09 6.52
N GLU A 88 0.73 21.17 5.53
CA GLU A 88 0.78 21.51 4.10
C GLU A 88 -0.58 21.92 3.53
N ARG A 89 -1.69 21.29 3.98
CA ARG A 89 -3.00 21.44 3.36
C ARG A 89 -4.08 21.83 4.37
N LYS A 90 -3.89 23.01 4.96
CA LYS A 90 -4.85 23.62 5.90
C LYS A 90 -6.26 23.74 5.32
N ASP A 91 -6.39 24.02 4.02
CA ASP A 91 -7.67 24.15 3.34
C ASP A 91 -8.53 22.87 3.39
N ILE A 92 -7.87 21.70 3.38
CA ILE A 92 -8.55 20.39 3.50
C ILE A 92 -8.86 20.11 4.96
N TYR A 93 -7.94 20.43 5.87
CA TYR A 93 -8.12 20.27 7.30
C TYR A 93 -9.29 21.10 7.84
N ASP A 94 -9.46 22.33 7.34
CA ASP A 94 -10.53 23.23 7.78
C ASP A 94 -11.93 22.81 7.30
N ARG A 95 -11.99 22.03 6.20
CA ARG A 95 -13.21 21.40 5.68
C ARG A 95 -13.54 20.06 6.37
N ALA A 96 -12.63 19.49 7.16
CA ALA A 96 -12.86 18.23 7.82
C ALA A 96 -13.98 18.34 8.88
N ALA A 97 -14.86 17.34 8.92
CA ALA A 97 -16.03 17.33 9.81
C ALA A 97 -15.68 17.29 11.31
N VAL A 98 -14.47 16.86 11.67
CA VAL A 98 -14.00 16.77 13.05
C VAL A 98 -12.77 17.66 13.24
N LYS A 99 -12.96 18.81 13.89
CA LYS A 99 -11.91 19.78 14.17
C LYS A 99 -11.24 19.48 15.51
N HIS A 100 -10.07 18.86 15.48
CA HIS A 100 -9.17 18.83 16.63
C HIS A 100 -8.14 19.97 16.55
N SER A 101 -7.43 20.25 17.65
CA SER A 101 -6.32 21.20 17.58
C SER A 101 -5.24 20.65 16.64
N THR A 102 -4.73 21.49 15.75
CA THR A 102 -3.64 21.13 14.83
C THR A 102 -2.43 20.58 15.58
N GLY A 103 -2.14 21.12 16.77
CA GLY A 103 -1.09 20.61 17.66
C GLY A 103 -1.34 19.19 18.18
N THR A 104 -2.60 18.81 18.43
CA THR A 104 -2.95 17.45 18.87
C THR A 104 -2.83 16.46 17.72
N VAL A 105 -3.24 16.83 16.51
CA VAL A 105 -3.13 15.96 15.33
C VAL A 105 -1.67 15.73 14.94
N VAL A 106 -0.86 16.79 14.95
CA VAL A 106 0.58 16.67 14.63
C VAL A 106 1.32 15.85 15.69
N THR A 107 1.04 16.05 16.98
CA THR A 107 1.70 15.27 18.05
C THR A 107 1.28 13.79 18.04
N LEU A 108 0.00 13.49 17.84
CA LEU A 108 -0.47 12.11 17.66
C LEU A 108 0.12 11.47 16.40
N GLY A 109 0.17 12.19 15.28
CA GLY A 109 0.80 11.73 14.04
C GLY A 109 2.28 11.44 14.22
N PHE A 110 3.00 12.27 14.98
CA PHE A 110 4.41 12.06 15.30
C PHE A 110 4.63 10.81 16.17
N ILE A 111 3.84 10.63 17.24
CA ILE A 111 3.91 9.44 18.08
C ILE A 111 3.59 8.18 17.28
N ALA A 112 2.54 8.22 16.45
CA ALA A 112 2.16 7.11 15.59
C ALA A 112 3.26 6.77 14.56
N THR A 113 3.90 7.79 13.98
CA THR A 113 5.04 7.62 13.06
C THR A 113 6.23 6.97 13.77
N LEU A 114 6.55 7.40 15.00
CA LEU A 114 7.63 6.80 15.78
C LEU A 114 7.34 5.33 16.14
N LEU A 115 6.12 5.02 16.58
CA LEU A 115 5.74 3.65 16.94
C LEU A 115 5.73 2.75 15.71
N SER A 116 5.20 3.24 14.59
CA SER A 116 5.20 2.51 13.31
C SER A 116 6.61 2.30 12.78
N GLY A 117 7.49 3.30 12.89
CA GLY A 117 8.90 3.20 12.51
C GLY A 117 9.66 2.20 13.38
N PHE A 118 9.37 2.15 14.69
CA PHE A 118 9.91 1.15 15.59
C PHE A 118 9.42 -0.26 15.24
N CYS A 119 8.15 -0.41 14.88
CA CYS A 119 7.58 -1.68 14.43
C CYS A 119 8.26 -2.17 13.15
N LEU A 120 8.46 -1.28 12.16
CA LEU A 120 9.21 -1.56 10.94
C LEU A 120 10.65 -2.00 11.25
N TYR A 121 11.32 -1.30 12.17
CA TYR A 121 12.68 -1.65 12.59
C TYR A 121 12.76 -3.08 13.17
N ILE A 122 11.80 -3.47 14.02
CA ILE A 122 11.73 -4.84 14.55
C ILE A 122 11.55 -5.84 13.41
N PHE A 123 10.60 -5.62 12.51
CA PHE A 123 10.34 -6.54 11.40
C PHE A 123 11.55 -6.70 10.47
N VAL A 124 12.27 -5.61 10.18
CA VAL A 124 13.50 -5.64 9.39
C VAL A 124 14.62 -6.38 10.12
N ARG A 125 14.79 -6.14 11.42
CA ARG A 125 15.84 -6.78 12.24
C ARG A 125 15.63 -8.30 12.36
N GLU A 126 14.38 -8.73 12.56
CA GLU A 126 14.02 -10.14 12.69
C GLU A 126 13.91 -10.86 11.33
N SER A 127 14.14 -10.16 10.21
CA SER A 127 14.08 -10.69 8.84
C SER A 127 15.44 -10.71 8.14
N PRO A 128 16.42 -11.52 8.61
CA PRO A 128 17.74 -11.61 7.99
C PRO A 128 17.70 -12.16 6.55
N TRP A 129 16.65 -12.91 6.19
CA TRP A 129 16.43 -13.49 4.86
C TRP A 129 16.32 -12.45 3.74
N ILE A 130 16.05 -11.17 4.05
CA ILE A 130 15.93 -10.08 3.07
C ILE A 130 17.30 -9.49 2.70
N PHE A 131 18.14 -9.23 3.70
CA PHE A 131 19.40 -8.49 3.52
C PHE A 131 20.64 -9.40 3.47
N ASN A 132 20.58 -10.58 4.07
CA ASN A 132 21.62 -11.61 4.00
C ASN A 132 20.98 -13.00 3.78
N PRO A 133 20.36 -13.25 2.61
CA PRO A 133 19.78 -14.55 2.31
C PRO A 133 20.87 -15.62 2.24
N VAL A 134 20.66 -16.76 2.92
CA VAL A 134 21.54 -17.93 2.85
C VAL A 134 20.79 -19.12 2.25
N GLY A 135 21.40 -19.79 1.27
CA GLY A 135 20.83 -20.97 0.63
C GLY A 135 19.53 -20.69 -0.14
N GLU A 136 18.49 -21.48 0.10
CA GLU A 136 17.21 -21.41 -0.61
C GLU A 136 16.39 -20.12 -0.32
N GLN A 137 16.80 -19.34 0.68
CA GLN A 137 16.19 -18.04 1.00
C GLN A 137 16.44 -16.98 -0.08
N LEU A 138 17.45 -17.20 -0.94
CA LEU A 138 17.78 -16.29 -2.03
C LEU A 138 16.62 -16.12 -3.02
N TYR A 139 15.87 -17.19 -3.30
CA TYR A 139 14.71 -17.14 -4.19
C TYR A 139 13.60 -16.24 -3.63
N SER A 140 13.36 -16.30 -2.32
CA SER A 140 12.39 -15.44 -1.63
C SER A 140 12.83 -13.98 -1.59
N ALA A 141 14.12 -13.70 -1.34
CA ALA A 141 14.65 -12.34 -1.39
C ALA A 141 14.51 -11.73 -2.80
N ILE A 142 14.82 -12.49 -3.84
CA ILE A 142 14.63 -12.06 -5.24
C ILE A 142 13.16 -11.78 -5.53
N GLY A 143 12.24 -12.65 -5.08
CA GLY A 143 10.80 -12.44 -5.23
C GLY A 143 10.31 -11.15 -4.56
N PHE A 144 10.81 -10.87 -3.35
CA PHE A 144 10.48 -9.64 -2.60
C PHE A 144 10.91 -8.37 -3.36
N PHE A 145 12.17 -8.31 -3.82
CA PHE A 145 12.66 -7.16 -4.61
C PHE A 145 11.98 -7.06 -5.97
N LEU A 146 11.65 -8.17 -6.62
CA LEU A 146 10.93 -8.19 -7.88
C LEU A 146 9.54 -7.58 -7.72
N CYS A 147 8.81 -7.90 -6.64
CA CYS A 147 7.52 -7.27 -6.35
C CYS A 147 7.62 -5.75 -6.19
N ILE A 148 8.66 -5.26 -5.50
CA ILE A 148 8.93 -3.82 -5.37
C ILE A 148 9.19 -3.19 -6.74
N ILE A 149 10.04 -3.82 -7.55
CA ILE A 149 10.40 -3.32 -8.89
C ILE A 149 9.16 -3.29 -9.79
N VAL A 150 8.35 -4.36 -9.80
CA VAL A 150 7.12 -4.41 -10.60
C VAL A 150 6.14 -3.33 -10.15
N GLY A 151 5.95 -3.14 -8.84
CA GLY A 151 5.12 -2.06 -8.30
C GLY A 151 5.61 -0.67 -8.73
N LEU A 152 6.92 -0.43 -8.64
CA LEU A 152 7.55 0.81 -9.08
C LEU A 152 7.40 1.05 -10.58
N LEU A 153 7.61 0.01 -11.41
CA LEU A 153 7.44 0.08 -12.85
C LEU A 153 5.99 0.37 -13.25
N LEU A 154 5.02 -0.25 -12.57
CA LEU A 154 3.61 0.06 -12.76
C LEU A 154 3.31 1.52 -12.42
N TYR A 155 3.83 2.01 -11.28
CA TYR A 155 3.67 3.40 -10.88
C TYR A 155 4.26 4.37 -11.92
N ILE A 156 5.49 4.14 -12.38
CA ILE A 156 6.15 4.96 -13.41
C ILE A 156 5.38 4.91 -14.74
N TYR A 157 4.90 3.72 -15.15
CA TYR A 157 4.11 3.56 -16.36
C TYR A 157 2.83 4.38 -16.31
N PHE A 158 2.07 4.32 -15.21
CA PHE A 158 0.86 5.11 -15.05
C PHE A 158 1.15 6.61 -14.91
N LEU A 159 2.23 6.99 -14.23
CA LEU A 159 2.67 8.38 -14.14
C LEU A 159 2.99 8.95 -15.53
N TYR A 160 3.77 8.23 -16.34
CA TYR A 160 4.11 8.63 -17.70
C TYR A 160 2.86 8.68 -18.60
N ARG A 161 1.99 7.68 -18.51
CA ARG A 161 0.73 7.61 -19.28
C ARG A 161 -0.24 8.74 -18.93
N ASN A 162 -0.33 9.14 -17.67
CA ASN A 162 -1.20 10.24 -17.24
C ASN A 162 -0.62 11.60 -17.62
N THR A 163 0.71 11.75 -17.53
CA THR A 163 1.41 12.96 -17.96
C THR A 163 1.29 13.19 -19.47
N THR A 164 1.43 12.13 -20.27
CA THR A 164 1.27 12.19 -21.73
C THR A 164 -0.18 12.44 -22.19
N ARG A 165 -1.17 12.09 -21.35
CA ARG A 165 -2.58 12.42 -21.56
C ARG A 165 -2.95 13.86 -21.15
N GLY A 166 -1.98 14.67 -20.72
CA GLY A 166 -2.17 16.08 -20.35
C GLY A 166 -2.93 16.27 -19.04
N VAL A 167 -3.09 15.20 -18.24
CA VAL A 167 -3.70 15.30 -16.91
C VAL A 167 -2.58 15.66 -15.94
N ASP A 168 -2.55 16.90 -15.49
CA ASP A 168 -1.62 17.30 -14.44
C ASP A 168 -2.02 16.57 -13.15
N VAL A 169 -1.28 15.52 -12.82
CA VAL A 169 -1.48 14.67 -11.64
C VAL A 169 -1.49 15.52 -10.36
N ARG A 170 -0.83 16.68 -10.38
CA ARG A 170 -0.83 17.65 -9.28
C ARG A 170 -2.19 18.35 -9.13
N THR A 171 -2.92 18.58 -10.22
CA THR A 171 -4.28 19.15 -10.20
C THR A 171 -5.37 18.14 -9.83
N LEU A 172 -5.15 16.85 -10.10
CA LEU A 172 -6.04 15.76 -9.64
C LEU A 172 -6.20 15.76 -8.12
N TYR A 173 -5.09 15.97 -7.40
CA TYR A 173 -5.09 16.06 -5.94
C TYR A 173 -5.45 17.45 -5.40
N LEU A 174 -5.69 18.46 -6.25
CA LEU A 174 -6.04 19.82 -5.82
C LEU A 174 -7.54 20.00 -5.63
N ASN A 175 -8.35 19.28 -6.39
CA ASN A 175 -9.81 19.37 -6.29
C ASN A 175 -10.35 18.04 -5.80
N ILE A 176 -10.77 17.99 -4.53
CA ILE A 176 -11.75 16.98 -4.11
C ILE A 176 -12.93 17.16 -5.07
N PRO A 177 -13.37 16.12 -5.81
CA PRO A 177 -14.54 16.23 -6.66
C PRO A 177 -15.68 16.78 -5.78
N PRO A 178 -16.28 17.92 -6.15
CA PRO A 178 -17.44 18.41 -5.44
C PRO A 178 -18.50 17.32 -5.53
N GLU A 179 -18.96 16.88 -4.37
CA GLU A 179 -20.19 16.11 -4.23
C GLU A 179 -21.37 16.78 -4.94
#